data_AF-A0A9D0Y2S8-F1
#
_entry.id   AF-A0A9D0Y2S8-F1
#
_cell.length_a   1.000
_cell.length_b   1.000
_cell.length_c   1.000
_cell.angle_alpha   90.00
_cell.angle_beta   90.00
_cell.angle_gamma   90.00
#
_symmetry.space_group_name_H-M   'P 1'
#
loop_
_entity.id
_entity.type
_entity.pdbx_description
1 polymer ?
#
loop_
_entity_poly.entity_id
_entity_poly.type
_entity_poly.pdbx_seq_one_letter_code
_entity_poly.pdbx_strand_id
1 'polypeptide(L)'
;MKILTNYADVFEVYEYVLERLKPRYEESFKDIDDKLITEQIINYVFESKEQVDIISRLGDVISQLPVRMSRYKFFDLIDNSFSIFRGESPSSLESYVYVLRTNAMLYKPEGLDETKESLEVYRKKLEAVNYNDLAKEDFELLYENLGSVSSELFALTDYYYGLQEVVNNLFVYLLNANEALTSKRDDIAYESIFTVVEDIGNHYKNKDLLEVDEQIVSLLNNVVGIQEELLDDISQMESVFIDVKIKHDSIIKKHDLGNLYKRLESSQKFFSNSLFFEIDKVDDDRVLNDDEINKVKADVLVELEELFRKNSRYVNRGVIAKTLSNLPLFLRTNEEVEEYIQNSLTQCRDLAEKTASINMIQAFWE
;
A
#
# COMPACT_ATOMS: atom_id res chain seq x y z
N MET A 1 5.21 -7.61 -7.66
CA MET A 1 4.42 -6.69 -6.80
C MET A 1 4.93 -5.25 -6.82
N LYS A 2 6.18 -4.97 -6.40
CA LYS A 2 6.74 -3.59 -6.30
C LYS A 2 6.49 -2.68 -7.54
N ILE A 3 6.59 -3.24 -8.74
CA ILE A 3 6.29 -2.55 -10.01
C ILE A 3 4.82 -2.12 -10.11
N LEU A 4 3.88 -3.02 -9.78
CA LEU A 4 2.45 -2.73 -9.86
C LEU A 4 2.05 -1.71 -8.79
N THR A 5 2.58 -1.84 -7.57
CA THR A 5 2.42 -0.85 -6.51
C THR A 5 2.85 0.53 -7.01
N ASN A 6 4.04 0.64 -7.61
CA ASN A 6 4.53 1.89 -8.18
C ASN A 6 3.59 2.50 -9.24
N TYR A 7 2.99 1.69 -10.12
CA TYR A 7 2.00 2.19 -11.07
C TYR A 7 0.72 2.66 -10.37
N ALA A 8 0.27 1.97 -9.32
CA ALA A 8 -0.89 2.37 -8.53
C ALA A 8 -0.64 3.76 -7.91
N ASP A 9 0.48 3.94 -7.22
CA ASP A 9 0.84 5.18 -6.55
C ASP A 9 0.96 6.35 -7.54
N VAL A 10 1.54 6.10 -8.72
CA VAL A 10 1.62 7.09 -9.80
C VAL A 10 0.24 7.44 -10.36
N PHE A 11 -0.62 6.45 -10.61
CA PHE A 11 -1.95 6.68 -11.15
C PHE A 11 -2.88 7.37 -10.16
N GLU A 12 -2.74 7.14 -8.85
CA GLU A 12 -3.46 7.90 -7.83
C GLU A 12 -3.14 9.40 -7.88
N VAL A 13 -1.89 9.79 -8.17
CA VAL A 13 -1.53 11.21 -8.36
C VAL A 13 -2.21 11.78 -9.61
N TYR A 14 -2.30 11.02 -10.69
CA TYR A 14 -2.99 11.46 -11.90
C TYR A 14 -4.52 11.46 -11.74
N GLU A 15 -5.08 10.52 -10.99
CA GLU A 15 -6.47 10.51 -10.57
C GLU A 15 -6.79 11.77 -9.77
N TYR A 16 -5.95 12.13 -8.80
CA TYR A 16 -6.05 13.40 -8.09
C TYR A 16 -6.14 14.57 -9.09
N VAL A 17 -5.26 14.63 -10.08
CA VAL A 17 -5.28 15.69 -11.10
C VAL A 17 -6.59 15.71 -11.89
N LEU A 18 -7.02 14.57 -12.41
CA LEU A 18 -8.22 14.47 -13.26
C LEU A 18 -9.50 14.78 -12.48
N GLU A 19 -9.64 14.30 -11.24
CA GLU A 19 -10.79 14.60 -10.39
C GLU A 19 -10.96 16.10 -10.15
N ARG A 20 -9.86 16.85 -10.00
CA ARG A 20 -9.91 18.32 -9.82
C ARG A 20 -10.24 19.08 -11.10
N LEU A 21 -10.11 18.43 -12.26
CA LEU A 21 -10.49 19.00 -13.56
C LEU A 21 -11.94 18.67 -13.92
N LYS A 22 -12.48 17.56 -13.44
CA LYS A 22 -13.82 17.06 -13.77
C LYS A 22 -14.93 18.12 -13.69
N PRO A 23 -15.03 18.95 -12.62
CA PRO A 23 -16.11 19.94 -12.55
C PRO A 23 -15.99 21.09 -13.55
N ARG A 24 -14.84 21.26 -14.23
CA ARG A 24 -14.69 22.28 -15.30
C ARG A 24 -15.59 22.01 -16.49
N TYR A 25 -16.02 20.76 -16.66
CA TYR A 25 -16.84 20.30 -17.78
C TYR A 25 -18.31 20.10 -17.41
N GLU A 26 -18.69 20.44 -16.17
CA GLU A 26 -20.06 20.43 -15.66
C GLU A 26 -20.76 21.78 -15.94
N GLU A 27 -22.10 21.76 -16.00
CA GLU A 27 -22.89 22.93 -16.41
C GLU A 27 -22.99 24.03 -15.33
N SER A 28 -22.81 23.69 -14.05
CA SER A 28 -22.98 24.65 -12.96
C SER A 28 -22.21 24.27 -11.69
N PHE A 29 -21.67 25.26 -11.01
CA PHE A 29 -21.08 25.11 -9.67
C PHE A 29 -22.15 25.40 -8.61
N LYS A 30 -22.19 24.57 -7.55
CA LYS A 30 -22.93 24.90 -6.34
C LYS A 30 -22.25 26.06 -5.62
N ASP A 31 -23.03 26.88 -4.93
CA ASP A 31 -22.48 27.90 -4.04
C ASP A 31 -21.83 27.21 -2.83
N ILE A 32 -20.62 27.64 -2.46
CA ILE A 32 -19.80 26.99 -1.44
C ILE A 32 -19.60 27.94 -0.27
N ASP A 33 -20.12 27.56 0.89
CA ASP A 33 -19.80 28.23 2.15
C ASP A 33 -18.58 27.55 2.79
N ASP A 34 -17.40 28.16 2.57
CA ASP A 34 -16.13 27.64 3.08
C ASP A 34 -16.15 27.43 4.61
N LYS A 35 -16.91 28.23 5.38
CA LYS A 35 -16.98 28.09 6.84
C LYS A 35 -17.80 26.87 7.23
N LEU A 36 -18.98 26.72 6.64
CA LEU A 36 -19.85 25.57 6.89
C LEU A 36 -19.13 24.26 6.54
N ILE A 37 -18.43 24.24 5.40
CA ILE A 37 -17.65 23.06 4.98
C ILE A 37 -16.50 22.79 5.94
N THR A 38 -15.78 23.82 6.40
CA THR A 38 -14.72 23.66 7.41
C THR A 38 -15.27 23.04 8.70
N GLU A 39 -16.41 23.52 9.20
CA GLU A 39 -17.05 22.97 10.40
C GLU A 39 -17.46 21.50 10.20
N GLN A 40 -17.98 21.13 9.03
CA GLN A 40 -18.32 19.75 8.70
C GLN A 40 -17.08 18.84 8.71
N ILE A 41 -15.99 19.27 8.07
CA ILE A 41 -14.73 18.54 8.02
C ILE A 41 -14.17 18.34 9.44
N ILE A 42 -14.16 19.39 10.26
CA ILE A 42 -13.66 19.33 11.63
C ILE A 42 -14.50 18.35 12.47
N ASN A 43 -15.82 18.41 12.34
CA ASN A 43 -16.71 17.46 13.04
C ASN A 43 -16.42 16.02 12.62
N TYR A 44 -16.21 15.75 11.33
CA TYR A 44 -15.84 14.42 10.85
C TYR A 44 -14.50 13.94 11.43
N VAL A 45 -13.44 14.77 11.35
CA VAL A 45 -12.09 14.39 11.81
C VAL A 45 -12.08 14.07 13.31
N PHE A 46 -12.78 14.88 14.12
CA PHE A 46 -12.76 14.77 15.58
C PHE A 46 -13.98 14.05 16.18
N GLU A 47 -14.79 13.37 15.37
CA GLU A 47 -15.89 12.54 15.86
C GLU A 47 -15.37 11.31 16.62
N SER A 48 -14.26 10.70 16.16
CA SER A 48 -13.62 9.60 16.90
C SER A 48 -12.87 10.14 18.13
N LYS A 49 -12.84 9.33 19.18
CA LYS A 49 -12.04 9.59 20.39
C LYS A 49 -10.69 8.89 20.35
N GLU A 50 -10.48 8.00 19.38
CA GLU A 50 -9.23 7.26 19.22
C GLU A 50 -8.24 8.07 18.39
N GLN A 51 -7.05 8.29 18.93
CA GLN A 51 -6.03 9.12 18.26
C GLN A 51 -5.63 8.56 16.89
N VAL A 52 -5.61 7.23 16.75
CA VAL A 52 -5.27 6.54 15.49
C VAL A 52 -6.28 6.87 14.40
N ASP A 53 -7.58 6.79 14.72
CA ASP A 53 -8.65 7.14 13.78
C ASP A 53 -8.60 8.61 13.39
N ILE A 54 -8.38 9.52 14.35
CA ILE A 54 -8.28 10.97 14.09
C ILE A 54 -7.14 11.22 13.09
N ILE A 55 -5.97 10.59 13.28
CA ILE A 55 -4.83 10.72 12.37
C ILE A 55 -5.18 10.18 10.98
N SER A 56 -5.86 9.03 10.90
CA SER A 56 -6.29 8.45 9.61
C SER A 56 -7.23 9.40 8.87
N ARG A 57 -8.31 9.84 9.52
CA ARG A 57 -9.30 10.77 8.93
C ARG A 57 -8.67 12.09 8.53
N LEU A 58 -7.73 12.59 9.32
CA LEU A 58 -6.98 13.80 8.99
C LEU A 58 -6.11 13.60 7.74
N GLY A 59 -5.43 12.45 7.63
CA GLY A 59 -4.68 12.06 6.43
C GLY A 59 -5.57 12.05 5.19
N ASP A 60 -6.74 11.42 5.28
CA ASP A 60 -7.73 11.36 4.20
C ASP A 60 -8.16 12.77 3.76
N VAL A 61 -8.54 13.63 4.70
CA VAL A 61 -8.91 15.02 4.42
C VAL A 61 -7.76 15.80 3.78
N ILE A 62 -6.55 15.74 4.34
CA ILE A 62 -5.37 16.45 3.82
C ILE A 62 -5.05 16.00 2.39
N SER A 63 -5.19 14.70 2.10
CA SER A 63 -4.94 14.15 0.77
C SER A 63 -5.87 14.74 -0.29
N GLN A 64 -7.05 15.22 0.12
CA GLN A 64 -8.07 15.74 -0.78
C GLN A 64 -8.16 17.27 -0.83
N LEU A 65 -7.66 17.99 0.19
CA LEU A 65 -7.72 19.44 0.25
C LEU A 65 -6.99 20.13 -0.93
N PRO A 66 -7.46 21.30 -1.38
CA PRO A 66 -6.72 22.11 -2.34
C PRO A 66 -5.37 22.53 -1.76
N VAL A 67 -4.28 22.21 -2.44
CA VAL A 67 -2.94 22.59 -1.97
C VAL A 67 -2.72 24.08 -2.16
N ARG A 68 -2.66 24.82 -1.04
CA ARG A 68 -2.46 26.28 -0.98
C ARG A 68 -1.26 26.66 -0.11
N MET A 69 -0.11 26.09 -0.44
CA MET A 69 1.17 26.44 0.18
C MET A 69 2.23 26.79 -0.85
N SER A 70 3.23 27.55 -0.41
CA SER A 70 4.41 27.82 -1.23
C SER A 70 5.27 26.57 -1.33
N ARG A 71 6.04 26.45 -2.42
CA ARG A 71 7.06 25.39 -2.55
C ARG A 71 8.02 25.42 -1.36
N TYR A 72 8.48 26.61 -0.97
CA TYR A 72 9.36 26.76 0.20
C TYR A 72 8.77 26.14 1.47
N LYS A 73 7.49 26.42 1.78
CA LYS A 73 6.82 25.84 2.96
C LYS A 73 6.75 24.31 2.85
N PHE A 74 6.44 23.77 1.67
CA PHE A 74 6.43 22.31 1.46
C PHE A 74 7.82 21.70 1.71
N PHE A 75 8.87 22.23 1.11
CA PHE A 75 10.24 21.72 1.30
C PHE A 75 10.70 21.84 2.75
N ASP A 76 10.32 22.91 3.46
CA ASP A 76 10.60 23.07 4.89
C ASP A 76 9.89 22.01 5.74
N LEU A 77 8.64 21.65 5.41
CA LEU A 77 7.92 20.56 6.09
C LEU A 77 8.61 19.21 5.88
N ILE A 78 9.06 18.92 4.65
CA ILE A 78 9.81 17.70 4.35
C ILE A 78 11.18 17.74 5.04
N ASP A 79 11.89 18.86 5.08
CA ASP A 79 13.18 18.93 5.77
C ASP A 79 13.05 18.62 7.27
N ASN A 80 12.03 19.22 7.91
CA ASN A 80 11.77 19.07 9.33
C ASN A 80 11.30 17.66 9.71
N SER A 81 10.64 16.93 8.81
CA SER A 81 10.14 15.58 9.12
C SER A 81 11.25 14.55 9.36
N PHE A 82 12.45 14.77 8.82
CA PHE A 82 13.60 13.88 9.07
C PHE A 82 14.18 14.00 10.48
N SER A 83 13.84 15.06 11.22
CA SER A 83 14.40 15.30 12.56
C SER A 83 14.01 14.22 13.59
N ILE A 84 12.90 13.52 13.38
CA ILE A 84 12.39 12.48 14.28
C ILE A 84 13.22 11.19 14.24
N PHE A 85 14.06 11.00 13.22
CA PHE A 85 14.87 9.79 13.05
C PHE A 85 16.21 9.83 13.80
N ARG A 86 16.48 10.91 14.53
CA ARG A 86 17.64 10.98 15.43
C ARG A 86 17.47 10.00 16.58
N GLY A 87 18.37 9.03 16.67
CA GLY A 87 18.26 7.97 17.67
C GLY A 87 17.45 6.76 17.22
N GLU A 88 16.91 6.78 15.99
CA GLU A 88 16.17 5.67 15.41
C GLU A 88 17.07 4.71 14.61
N SER A 89 16.51 3.55 14.26
CA SER A 89 17.19 2.55 13.43
C SER A 89 17.23 2.95 11.94
N PRO A 90 18.25 2.52 11.18
CA PRO A 90 18.28 2.62 9.73
C PRO A 90 17.01 2.13 9.04
N SER A 91 16.45 1.00 9.49
CA SER A 91 15.24 0.43 8.87
C SER A 91 14.01 1.32 9.03
N SER A 92 13.90 2.07 10.14
CA SER A 92 12.85 3.08 10.35
C SER A 92 12.93 4.20 9.31
N LEU A 93 14.14 4.73 9.07
CA LEU A 93 14.37 5.78 8.08
C LEU A 93 14.14 5.27 6.65
N GLU A 94 14.62 4.07 6.32
CA GLU A 94 14.41 3.45 5.00
C GLU A 94 12.91 3.28 4.70
N SER A 95 12.14 2.81 5.68
CA SER A 95 10.68 2.64 5.55
C SER A 95 9.98 3.98 5.32
N TYR A 96 10.36 5.02 6.06
CA TYR A 96 9.82 6.37 5.85
C TYR A 96 10.17 6.93 4.46
N VAL A 97 11.43 6.79 4.05
CA VAL A 97 11.90 7.29 2.74
C VAL A 97 11.26 6.53 1.59
N TYR A 98 11.01 5.22 1.75
CA TYR A 98 10.24 4.44 0.79
C TYR A 98 8.83 5.02 0.61
N VAL A 99 8.07 5.20 1.70
CA VAL A 99 6.72 5.78 1.65
C VAL A 99 6.74 7.18 1.04
N LEU A 100 7.70 8.02 1.44
CA LEU A 100 7.88 9.37 0.92
C LEU A 100 8.14 9.37 -0.59
N ARG A 101 9.09 8.54 -1.06
CA ARG A 101 9.42 8.45 -2.50
C ARG A 101 8.27 7.91 -3.32
N THR A 102 7.55 6.92 -2.80
CA THR A 102 6.40 6.33 -3.48
C THR A 102 5.28 7.37 -3.66
N ASN A 103 4.87 8.05 -2.58
CA ASN A 103 3.85 9.11 -2.64
C ASN A 103 4.27 10.31 -3.51
N ALA A 104 5.58 10.53 -3.65
CA ALA A 104 6.13 11.59 -4.48
C ALA A 104 6.41 11.19 -5.94
N MET A 105 6.05 9.98 -6.38
CA MET A 105 6.40 9.44 -7.71
C MET A 105 7.92 9.41 -7.99
N LEU A 106 8.74 9.33 -6.94
CA LEU A 106 10.20 9.25 -7.02
C LEU A 106 10.71 7.81 -6.96
N TYR A 107 9.90 6.89 -6.42
CA TYR A 107 10.28 5.48 -6.33
C TYR A 107 10.45 4.87 -7.73
N LYS A 108 11.49 4.08 -7.89
CA LYS A 108 11.82 3.39 -9.14
C LYS A 108 12.19 1.95 -8.82
N PRO A 109 11.24 1.01 -8.88
CA PRO A 109 11.54 -0.38 -8.62
C PRO A 109 12.47 -0.94 -9.70
N GLU A 110 13.34 -1.87 -9.29
CA GLU A 110 14.17 -2.63 -10.22
C GLU A 110 13.28 -3.36 -11.24
N GLY A 111 13.72 -3.38 -12.50
CA GLY A 111 12.98 -3.99 -13.59
C GLY A 111 11.77 -3.18 -14.08
N LEU A 112 11.58 -1.91 -13.66
CA LEU A 112 10.47 -1.06 -14.16
C LEU A 112 10.51 -0.90 -15.69
N ASP A 113 11.69 -0.88 -16.30
CA ASP A 113 11.86 -0.76 -17.74
C ASP A 113 11.51 -2.05 -18.52
N GLU A 114 11.32 -3.18 -17.81
CA GLU A 114 11.02 -4.49 -18.39
C GLU A 114 9.49 -4.76 -18.45
N THR A 115 8.66 -3.74 -18.23
CA THR A 115 7.27 -3.90 -17.77
C THR A 115 6.18 -3.82 -18.83
N LYS A 116 4.97 -4.12 -18.37
CA LYS A 116 3.68 -4.16 -19.08
C LYS A 116 3.47 -2.92 -19.92
N GLU A 117 3.44 -3.12 -21.23
CA GLU A 117 3.38 -2.08 -22.24
C GLU A 117 2.18 -1.13 -22.05
N SER A 118 1.01 -1.64 -21.65
CA SER A 118 -0.20 -0.83 -21.44
C SER A 118 -0.05 0.23 -20.33
N LEU A 119 0.42 -0.19 -19.15
CA LEU A 119 0.58 0.70 -17.98
C LEU A 119 1.62 1.79 -18.26
N GLU A 120 2.78 1.42 -18.82
CA GLU A 120 3.86 2.35 -19.13
C GLU A 120 3.45 3.36 -20.21
N VAL A 121 2.80 2.88 -21.28
CA VAL A 121 2.29 3.74 -22.35
C VAL A 121 1.29 4.75 -21.80
N TYR A 122 0.41 4.31 -20.91
CA TYR A 122 -0.57 5.21 -20.31
C TYR A 122 0.06 6.22 -19.33
N ARG A 123 1.02 5.79 -18.51
CA ARG A 123 1.80 6.70 -17.65
C ARG A 123 2.46 7.82 -18.45
N LYS A 124 3.15 7.46 -19.54
CA LYS A 124 3.78 8.43 -20.46
C LYS A 124 2.77 9.35 -21.14
N LYS A 125 1.59 8.81 -21.49
CA LYS A 125 0.49 9.62 -22.04
C LYS A 125 0.08 10.71 -21.05
N LEU A 126 -0.13 10.35 -19.77
CA LEU A 126 -0.48 11.29 -18.70
C LEU A 126 0.61 12.35 -18.45
N GLU A 127 1.88 11.94 -18.41
CA GLU A 127 3.03 12.85 -18.27
C GLU A 127 3.06 13.95 -19.36
N ALA A 128 2.64 13.63 -20.58
CA ALA A 128 2.67 14.54 -21.72
C ALA A 128 1.47 15.52 -21.79
N VAL A 129 0.45 15.37 -20.95
CA VAL A 129 -0.78 16.19 -21.03
C VAL A 129 -0.54 17.62 -20.52
N ASN A 130 -1.02 18.61 -21.28
CA ASN A 130 -1.12 19.98 -20.79
C ASN A 130 -2.45 20.21 -20.04
N TYR A 131 -2.46 19.90 -18.74
CA TYR A 131 -3.64 20.05 -17.87
C TYR A 131 -4.17 21.48 -17.70
N ASN A 132 -3.46 22.51 -18.14
CA ASN A 132 -3.96 23.89 -18.09
C ASN A 132 -5.05 24.14 -19.13
N ASP A 133 -4.95 23.48 -20.28
CA ASP A 133 -5.77 23.69 -21.46
C ASP A 133 -6.10 22.34 -22.08
N LEU A 134 -6.99 21.61 -21.40
CA LEU A 134 -7.43 20.28 -21.76
C LEU A 134 -8.85 20.37 -22.32
N ALA A 135 -9.06 19.85 -23.52
CA ALA A 135 -10.39 19.77 -24.12
C ALA A 135 -11.26 18.73 -23.41
N LYS A 136 -12.58 18.89 -23.47
CA LYS A 136 -13.52 17.98 -22.79
C LYS A 136 -13.40 16.55 -23.32
N GLU A 137 -13.28 16.38 -24.63
CA GLU A 137 -13.17 15.09 -25.29
C GLU A 137 -11.89 14.36 -24.90
N ASP A 138 -10.76 15.09 -24.82
CA ASP A 138 -9.49 14.54 -24.37
C ASP A 138 -9.52 14.17 -22.88
N PHE A 139 -10.19 15.00 -22.05
CA PHE A 139 -10.39 14.69 -20.63
C PHE A 139 -11.22 13.41 -20.44
N GLU A 140 -12.35 13.29 -21.12
CA GLU A 140 -13.23 12.11 -21.04
C GLU A 140 -12.46 10.84 -21.44
N LEU A 141 -11.66 10.92 -22.52
CA LEU A 141 -10.81 9.82 -22.94
C LEU A 141 -9.72 9.47 -21.91
N LEU A 142 -9.09 10.46 -21.26
CA LEU A 142 -8.13 10.19 -20.19
C LEU A 142 -8.83 9.54 -18.99
N TYR A 143 -9.99 10.04 -18.59
CA TYR A 143 -10.71 9.50 -17.43
C TYR A 143 -11.16 8.05 -17.66
N GLU A 144 -11.70 7.73 -18.85
CA GLU A 144 -12.06 6.35 -19.23
C GLU A 144 -10.84 5.41 -19.26
N ASN A 145 -9.73 5.86 -19.89
CA ASN A 145 -8.51 5.06 -19.95
C ASN A 145 -7.93 4.81 -18.55
N LEU A 146 -8.00 5.79 -17.64
CA LEU A 146 -7.57 5.62 -16.26
C LEU A 146 -8.39 4.51 -15.58
N GLY A 147 -9.72 4.50 -15.74
CA GLY A 147 -10.57 3.44 -15.21
C GLY A 147 -10.23 2.04 -15.76
N SER A 148 -9.98 1.94 -17.07
CA SER A 148 -9.56 0.68 -17.71
C SER A 148 -8.22 0.19 -17.18
N VAL A 149 -7.24 1.08 -17.04
CA VAL A 149 -5.90 0.75 -16.55
C VAL A 149 -5.91 0.41 -15.07
N SER A 150 -6.73 1.08 -14.25
CA SER A 150 -6.93 0.73 -12.84
C SER A 150 -7.56 -0.66 -12.68
N SER A 151 -8.49 -1.02 -13.57
CA SER A 151 -9.09 -2.36 -13.59
C SER A 151 -8.08 -3.44 -13.98
N GLU A 152 -7.23 -3.16 -14.98
CA GLU A 152 -6.11 -4.02 -15.35
C GLU A 152 -5.15 -4.20 -14.16
N LEU A 153 -4.77 -3.09 -13.52
CA LEU A 153 -3.86 -3.08 -12.39
C LEU A 153 -4.40 -3.88 -11.19
N PHE A 154 -5.69 -3.75 -10.90
CA PHE A 154 -6.37 -4.51 -9.86
C PHE A 154 -6.33 -6.02 -10.16
N ALA A 155 -6.73 -6.43 -11.36
CA ALA A 155 -6.72 -7.85 -11.75
C ALA A 155 -5.31 -8.47 -11.69
N LEU A 156 -4.31 -7.71 -12.12
CA LEU A 156 -2.91 -8.13 -12.06
C LEU A 156 -2.40 -8.22 -10.63
N THR A 157 -2.79 -7.28 -9.79
CA THR A 157 -2.43 -7.28 -8.37
C THR A 157 -3.03 -8.51 -7.70
N ASP A 158 -4.33 -8.72 -7.82
CA ASP A 158 -5.05 -9.88 -7.30
C ASP A 158 -4.39 -11.20 -7.73
N TYR A 159 -4.07 -11.33 -9.02
CA TYR A 159 -3.34 -12.49 -9.55
C TYR A 159 -1.99 -12.73 -8.86
N TYR A 160 -1.17 -11.68 -8.68
CA TYR A 160 0.13 -11.83 -8.02
C TYR A 160 0.02 -12.07 -6.51
N TYR A 161 -1.02 -11.56 -5.85
CA TYR A 161 -1.31 -11.89 -4.45
C TYR A 161 -1.62 -13.38 -4.34
N GLY A 162 -2.57 -13.90 -5.11
CA GLY A 162 -2.90 -15.33 -5.11
C GLY A 162 -1.71 -16.22 -5.48
N LEU A 163 -0.90 -15.81 -6.47
CA LEU A 163 0.33 -16.54 -6.81
C LEU A 163 1.33 -16.57 -5.65
N GLN A 164 1.53 -15.44 -4.96
CA GLN A 164 2.45 -15.37 -3.83
C GLN A 164 1.97 -16.23 -2.66
N GLU A 165 0.66 -16.29 -2.39
CA GLU A 165 0.09 -17.18 -1.37
C GLU A 165 0.39 -18.64 -1.67
N VAL A 166 0.18 -19.08 -2.91
CA VAL A 166 0.51 -20.44 -3.34
C VAL A 166 2.01 -20.72 -3.22
N VAL A 167 2.86 -19.80 -3.66
CA VAL A 167 4.32 -19.93 -3.57
C VAL A 167 4.79 -20.03 -2.12
N ASN A 168 4.27 -19.19 -1.22
CA ASN A 168 4.61 -19.20 0.20
C ASN A 168 4.20 -20.53 0.86
N ASN A 169 2.96 -20.96 0.63
CA ASN A 169 2.45 -22.23 1.17
C ASN A 169 3.26 -23.43 0.66
N LEU A 170 3.60 -23.43 -0.64
CA LEU A 170 4.46 -24.47 -1.22
C LEU A 170 5.87 -24.44 -0.62
N PHE A 171 6.44 -23.25 -0.41
CA PHE A 171 7.75 -23.09 0.20
C PHE A 171 7.76 -23.65 1.64
N VAL A 172 6.75 -23.33 2.45
CA VAL A 172 6.57 -23.88 3.80
C VAL A 172 6.45 -25.40 3.77
N TYR A 173 5.63 -25.94 2.85
CA TYR A 173 5.49 -27.39 2.67
C TYR A 173 6.83 -28.05 2.35
N LEU A 174 7.58 -27.50 1.38
CA LEU A 174 8.87 -28.04 0.96
C LEU A 174 9.93 -27.93 2.06
N LEU A 175 9.94 -26.85 2.85
CA LEU A 175 10.83 -26.73 4.01
C LEU A 175 10.65 -27.89 4.99
N ASN A 176 9.40 -28.31 5.20
CA ASN A 176 9.03 -29.29 6.22
C ASN A 176 8.67 -30.67 5.63
N ALA A 177 9.04 -30.94 4.37
CA ALA A 177 8.58 -32.12 3.65
C ALA A 177 8.94 -33.45 4.34
N ASN A 178 10.12 -33.56 4.95
CA ASN A 178 10.57 -34.80 5.61
C ASN A 178 9.68 -35.16 6.80
N GLU A 179 9.28 -34.15 7.57
CA GLU A 179 8.39 -34.26 8.73
C GLU A 179 6.93 -34.40 8.29
N ALA A 180 6.55 -33.68 7.24
CA ALA A 180 5.22 -33.72 6.66
C ALA A 180 4.89 -35.11 6.08
N LEU A 181 5.84 -35.78 5.44
CA LEU A 181 5.64 -37.09 4.80
C LEU A 181 5.68 -38.27 5.79
N THR A 182 6.05 -38.02 7.05
CA THR A 182 6.21 -39.08 8.07
C THR A 182 5.13 -39.05 9.17
N SER A 183 4.27 -38.03 9.19
CA SER A 183 3.12 -37.97 10.10
C SER A 183 2.00 -38.92 9.66
N LYS A 184 1.31 -39.54 10.64
CA LYS A 184 0.07 -40.27 10.37
C LYS A 184 -1.00 -39.24 10.02
N ARG A 185 -1.44 -39.22 8.77
CA ARG A 185 -2.48 -38.32 8.27
C ARG A 185 -3.83 -39.03 8.26
N ASP A 186 -4.92 -38.27 8.24
CA ASP A 186 -6.18 -38.81 7.76
C ASP A 186 -6.05 -39.07 6.27
N ASP A 187 -5.97 -40.35 5.90
CA ASP A 187 -5.77 -40.78 4.52
C ASP A 187 -6.88 -40.26 3.61
N ILE A 188 -8.12 -40.11 4.10
CA ILE A 188 -9.26 -39.71 3.26
C ILE A 188 -9.14 -38.23 2.87
N ALA A 189 -8.87 -37.36 3.83
CA ALA A 189 -8.75 -35.93 3.56
C ALA A 189 -7.54 -35.60 2.67
N TYR A 190 -6.43 -36.31 2.88
CA TYR A 190 -5.23 -36.14 2.08
C TYR A 190 -5.45 -36.56 0.62
N GLU A 191 -6.01 -37.75 0.39
CA GLU A 191 -6.34 -38.24 -0.96
C GLU A 191 -7.38 -37.33 -1.65
N SER A 192 -8.36 -36.82 -0.90
CA SER A 192 -9.32 -35.82 -1.39
C SER A 192 -8.63 -34.58 -1.96
N ILE A 193 -7.73 -33.94 -1.19
CA ILE A 193 -7.02 -32.73 -1.63
C ILE A 193 -6.12 -33.05 -2.82
N PHE A 194 -5.41 -34.19 -2.78
CA PHE A 194 -4.51 -34.57 -3.87
C PHE A 194 -5.27 -34.76 -5.18
N THR A 195 -6.44 -35.41 -5.13
CA THR A 195 -7.32 -35.59 -6.29
C THR A 195 -7.77 -34.24 -6.85
N VAL A 196 -8.23 -33.32 -5.99
CA VAL A 196 -8.65 -31.98 -6.43
C VAL A 196 -7.49 -31.22 -7.09
N VAL A 197 -6.29 -31.26 -6.52
CA VAL A 197 -5.10 -30.61 -7.09
C VAL A 197 -4.69 -31.25 -8.42
N GLU A 198 -4.77 -32.57 -8.54
CA GLU A 198 -4.51 -33.29 -9.78
C GLU A 198 -5.51 -32.90 -10.89
N ASP A 199 -6.80 -32.81 -10.56
CA ASP A 199 -7.84 -32.38 -11.49
C ASP A 199 -7.62 -30.95 -11.97
N ILE A 200 -7.32 -30.01 -11.06
CA ILE A 200 -6.93 -28.64 -11.41
C ILE A 200 -5.73 -28.66 -12.39
N GLY A 201 -4.71 -29.47 -12.08
CA GLY A 201 -3.52 -29.61 -12.92
C GLY A 201 -3.81 -30.19 -14.31
N ASN A 202 -4.75 -31.12 -14.41
CA ASN A 202 -5.17 -31.72 -15.67
C ASN A 202 -5.97 -30.73 -16.52
N HIS A 203 -6.92 -30.00 -15.92
CA HIS A 203 -7.67 -28.94 -16.60
C HIS A 203 -6.76 -27.83 -17.12
N TYR A 204 -5.80 -27.39 -16.30
CA TYR A 204 -4.80 -26.40 -16.71
C TYR A 204 -4.01 -26.86 -17.95
N LYS A 205 -3.56 -28.12 -17.99
CA LYS A 205 -2.85 -28.69 -19.14
C LYS A 205 -3.73 -28.74 -20.40
N ASN A 206 -5.02 -29.00 -20.23
CA ASN A 206 -6.00 -29.09 -21.31
C ASN A 206 -6.55 -27.73 -21.77
N LYS A 207 -6.21 -26.64 -21.07
CA LYS A 207 -6.68 -25.27 -21.31
C LYS A 207 -8.19 -25.11 -21.18
N ASP A 208 -8.80 -25.89 -20.30
CA ASP A 208 -10.19 -25.75 -19.90
C ASP A 208 -10.29 -25.40 -18.41
N LEU A 209 -11.50 -25.04 -17.97
CA LEU A 209 -11.79 -24.65 -16.60
C LEU A 209 -12.33 -25.87 -15.86
N LEU A 210 -11.85 -26.07 -14.63
CA LEU A 210 -12.46 -27.03 -13.72
C LEU A 210 -13.86 -26.51 -13.32
N GLU A 211 -14.89 -27.30 -13.59
CA GLU A 211 -16.22 -27.06 -13.05
C GLU A 211 -16.31 -27.65 -11.63
N VAL A 212 -16.80 -26.85 -10.67
CA VAL A 212 -17.02 -27.32 -9.29
C VAL A 212 -18.33 -28.09 -9.25
N ASP A 213 -18.26 -29.40 -9.46
CA ASP A 213 -19.40 -30.31 -9.44
C ASP A 213 -19.62 -30.98 -8.07
N GLU A 214 -20.64 -31.83 -7.97
CA GLU A 214 -20.93 -32.57 -6.72
C GLU A 214 -19.78 -33.48 -6.27
N GLN A 215 -18.94 -33.95 -7.19
CA GLN A 215 -17.80 -34.81 -6.85
C GLN A 215 -16.70 -33.99 -6.17
N ILE A 216 -16.32 -32.84 -6.76
CA ILE A 216 -15.36 -31.91 -6.16
C ILE A 216 -15.86 -31.43 -4.80
N VAL A 217 -17.15 -31.06 -4.69
CA VAL A 217 -17.75 -30.65 -3.42
C VAL A 217 -17.68 -31.79 -2.38
N SER A 218 -17.96 -33.03 -2.76
CA SER A 218 -17.81 -34.18 -1.86
C SER A 218 -16.37 -34.40 -1.40
N LEU A 219 -15.38 -34.19 -2.28
CA LEU A 219 -13.97 -34.32 -1.91
C LEU A 219 -13.56 -33.22 -0.92
N LEU A 220 -14.00 -31.98 -1.14
CA LEU A 220 -13.74 -30.84 -0.25
C LEU A 220 -14.43 -31.00 1.11
N ASN A 221 -15.63 -31.61 1.15
CA ASN A 221 -16.33 -31.90 2.41
C ASN A 221 -15.53 -32.81 3.35
N ASN A 222 -14.67 -33.68 2.82
CA ASN A 222 -13.79 -34.53 3.64
C ASN A 222 -12.68 -33.74 4.36
N VAL A 223 -12.46 -32.48 3.99
CA VAL A 223 -11.40 -31.60 4.54
C VAL A 223 -11.94 -30.64 5.61
N VAL A 224 -13.27 -30.45 5.65
CA VAL A 224 -13.93 -29.52 6.57
C VAL A 224 -13.61 -29.87 8.02
N GLY A 225 -13.21 -28.87 8.81
CA GLY A 225 -12.85 -29.02 10.23
C GLY A 225 -11.38 -29.35 10.47
N ILE A 226 -10.68 -29.95 9.50
CA ILE A 226 -9.27 -30.32 9.65
C ILE A 226 -8.37 -29.07 9.64
N GLN A 227 -8.71 -28.09 8.81
CA GLN A 227 -7.93 -26.85 8.74
C GLN A 227 -8.02 -26.08 10.05
N GLU A 228 -9.21 -26.00 10.64
CA GLU A 228 -9.47 -25.35 11.91
C GLU A 228 -8.75 -26.06 13.06
N GLU A 229 -8.81 -27.38 13.14
CA GLU A 229 -8.08 -28.17 14.14
C GLU A 229 -6.56 -27.93 14.06
N LEU A 230 -6.00 -27.98 12.84
CA LEU A 230 -4.57 -27.74 12.63
C LEU A 230 -4.16 -26.30 12.96
N LEU A 231 -4.99 -25.30 12.61
CA LEU A 231 -4.73 -23.90 12.92
C LEU A 231 -4.79 -23.62 14.44
N ASP A 232 -5.71 -24.27 15.15
CA ASP A 232 -5.79 -24.19 16.61
C ASP A 232 -4.54 -24.78 17.27
N ASP A 233 -4.08 -25.94 16.81
CA ASP A 233 -2.85 -26.58 17.28
C ASP A 233 -1.62 -25.71 17.01
N ILE A 234 -1.50 -25.15 15.80
CA ILE A 234 -0.40 -24.24 15.43
C ILE A 234 -0.42 -23.02 16.35
N SER A 235 -1.58 -22.38 16.54
CA SER A 235 -1.72 -21.19 17.36
C SER A 235 -1.29 -21.42 18.81
N GLN A 236 -1.65 -22.58 19.38
CA GLN A 236 -1.21 -22.96 20.73
C GLN A 236 0.31 -23.14 20.79
N MET A 237 0.91 -23.82 19.80
CA MET A 237 2.35 -24.09 19.77
C MET A 237 3.17 -22.82 19.49
N GLU A 238 2.69 -21.90 18.66
CA GLU A 238 3.37 -20.64 18.35
C GLU A 238 3.58 -19.79 19.60
N SER A 239 2.62 -19.78 20.52
CA SER A 239 2.69 -19.00 21.77
C SER A 239 3.90 -19.35 22.64
N VAL A 240 4.36 -20.60 22.60
CA VAL A 240 5.51 -21.09 23.37
C VAL A 240 6.78 -21.22 22.53
N PHE A 241 6.68 -21.08 21.20
CA PHE A 241 7.80 -21.31 20.27
C PHE A 241 9.00 -20.41 20.60
N ILE A 242 8.80 -19.08 20.62
CA ILE A 242 9.87 -18.10 20.92
C ILE A 242 10.50 -18.36 22.30
N ASP A 243 9.68 -18.69 23.28
CA ASP A 243 10.10 -19.00 24.64
C ASP A 243 11.03 -20.22 24.71
N VAL A 244 10.78 -21.24 23.88
CA VAL A 244 11.64 -22.42 23.78
C VAL A 244 13.03 -22.05 23.26
N LYS A 245 13.15 -21.17 22.26
CA LYS A 245 14.47 -20.69 21.80
C LYS A 245 15.23 -19.96 22.90
N ILE A 246 14.56 -19.03 23.58
CA ILE A 246 15.21 -18.17 24.58
C ILE A 246 15.62 -18.97 25.82
N LYS A 247 14.73 -19.83 26.34
CA LYS A 247 14.91 -20.51 27.62
C LYS A 247 15.59 -21.88 27.48
N HIS A 248 15.54 -22.51 26.30
CA HIS A 248 15.95 -23.90 26.09
C HIS A 248 16.91 -24.12 24.90
N ASP A 249 17.63 -23.10 24.43
CA ASP A 249 18.65 -23.21 23.37
C ASP A 249 19.67 -24.36 23.60
N SER A 250 20.08 -24.58 24.85
CA SER A 250 20.99 -25.68 25.21
C SER A 250 20.39 -27.07 24.93
N ILE A 251 19.08 -27.24 25.07
CA ILE A 251 18.36 -28.48 24.77
C ILE A 251 18.24 -28.67 23.26
N ILE A 252 17.92 -27.60 22.52
CA ILE A 252 17.86 -27.62 21.05
C ILE A 252 19.19 -28.09 20.47
N LYS A 253 20.31 -27.52 20.97
CA LYS A 253 21.67 -27.91 20.55
C LYS A 253 22.01 -29.35 20.94
N LYS A 254 21.64 -29.78 22.14
CA LYS A 254 21.92 -31.15 22.63
C LYS A 254 21.25 -32.23 21.77
N HIS A 255 20.07 -31.95 21.24
CA HIS A 255 19.29 -32.89 20.43
C HIS A 255 19.46 -32.68 18.91
N ASP A 256 20.39 -31.82 18.49
CA ASP A 256 20.62 -31.47 17.07
C ASP A 256 19.36 -30.96 16.34
N LEU A 257 18.48 -30.28 17.08
CA LEU A 257 17.21 -29.75 16.56
C LEU A 257 17.34 -28.35 15.96
N GLY A 258 18.55 -27.79 15.91
CA GLY A 258 18.76 -26.40 15.48
C GLY A 258 18.27 -26.14 14.05
N ASN A 259 18.49 -27.08 13.13
CA ASN A 259 18.03 -26.94 11.75
C ASN A 259 16.50 -27.06 11.62
N LEU A 260 15.87 -27.96 12.38
CA LEU A 260 14.42 -28.05 12.45
C LEU A 260 13.82 -26.75 13.00
N TYR A 261 14.40 -26.24 14.08
CA TYR A 261 13.95 -25.00 14.70
C TYR A 261 14.04 -23.80 13.74
N LYS A 262 15.15 -23.67 13.00
CA LYS A 262 15.30 -22.61 11.97
C LYS A 262 14.28 -22.71 10.84
N ARG A 263 13.93 -23.93 10.42
CA ARG A 263 12.90 -24.16 9.40
C ARG A 263 11.53 -23.71 9.92
N LEU A 264 11.17 -24.07 11.15
CA LEU A 264 9.92 -23.63 11.77
C LEU A 264 9.87 -22.10 11.96
N GLU A 265 10.98 -21.48 12.36
CA GLU A 265 11.08 -20.01 12.46
C GLU A 265 10.90 -19.34 11.09
N SER A 266 11.40 -19.97 10.02
CA SER A 266 11.16 -19.50 8.66
C SER A 266 9.70 -19.69 8.25
N SER A 267 9.09 -20.84 8.56
CA SER A 267 7.67 -21.10 8.29
C SER A 267 6.75 -20.10 8.97
N GLN A 268 7.00 -19.76 10.24
CA GLN A 268 6.21 -18.77 10.98
C GLN A 268 6.21 -17.40 10.29
N LYS A 269 7.32 -17.00 9.68
CA LYS A 269 7.41 -15.75 8.93
C LYS A 269 6.50 -15.75 7.69
N PHE A 270 6.31 -16.89 7.04
CA PHE A 270 5.40 -17.02 5.89
C PHE A 270 3.92 -17.10 6.28
N PHE A 271 3.61 -17.60 7.49
CA PHE A 271 2.26 -17.53 8.06
C PHE A 271 1.92 -16.16 8.64
N SER A 272 2.92 -15.31 8.88
CA SER A 272 2.68 -13.92 9.30
C SER A 272 1.88 -13.15 8.26
N ASN A 273 1.18 -12.09 8.68
CA ASN A 273 0.36 -11.24 7.80
C ASN A 273 1.14 -10.52 6.67
N SER A 274 2.44 -10.77 6.49
CA SER A 274 3.27 -10.19 5.43
C SER A 274 3.47 -11.18 4.28
N LEU A 275 2.59 -11.12 3.30
CA LEU A 275 2.63 -12.00 2.13
C LEU A 275 3.93 -11.88 1.31
N PHE A 276 4.53 -10.70 1.29
CA PHE A 276 5.76 -10.39 0.54
C PHE A 276 6.99 -10.26 1.45
N PHE A 277 7.04 -11.06 2.52
CA PHE A 277 8.14 -11.08 3.46
C PHE A 277 9.50 -11.37 2.78
N GLU A 278 10.52 -10.59 3.09
CA GLU A 278 11.89 -10.75 2.57
C GLU A 278 12.72 -11.66 3.50
N ILE A 279 12.98 -12.91 3.08
CA ILE A 279 13.65 -13.95 3.89
C ILE A 279 15.06 -13.53 4.34
N ASP A 280 15.80 -12.90 3.43
CA ASP A 280 17.22 -12.58 3.61
C ASP A 280 17.45 -11.17 4.16
N LYS A 281 16.39 -10.45 4.52
CA LYS A 281 16.53 -9.12 5.11
C LYS A 281 17.13 -9.22 6.51
N VAL A 282 18.28 -8.58 6.69
CA VAL A 282 18.94 -8.45 7.99
C VAL A 282 18.64 -7.06 8.54
N ASP A 283 17.99 -7.00 9.69
CA ASP A 283 17.72 -5.73 10.36
C ASP A 283 19.02 -5.14 10.91
N ASP A 284 19.27 -3.87 10.60
CA ASP A 284 20.39 -3.11 11.13
C ASP A 284 19.96 -2.41 12.42
N ASP A 285 20.32 -3.00 13.57
CA ASP A 285 19.99 -2.48 14.90
C ASP A 285 20.87 -1.29 15.33
N ARG A 286 21.74 -0.78 14.44
CA ARG A 286 22.52 0.43 14.74
C ARG A 286 21.60 1.63 14.93
N VAL A 287 22.13 2.66 15.58
CA VAL A 287 21.48 3.95 15.67
C VAL A 287 22.03 4.85 14.56
N LEU A 288 21.13 5.52 13.84
CA LEU A 288 21.49 6.50 12.82
C LEU A 288 22.22 7.70 13.41
N ASN A 289 23.26 8.15 12.72
CA ASN A 289 23.91 9.42 13.01
C ASN A 289 23.33 10.58 12.16
N ASP A 290 23.64 11.82 12.56
CA ASP A 290 23.14 13.02 11.87
C ASP A 290 23.60 13.10 10.40
N ASP A 291 24.79 12.63 10.07
CA ASP A 291 25.33 12.70 8.70
C ASP A 291 24.59 11.75 7.75
N GLU A 292 24.25 10.53 8.21
CA GLU A 292 23.44 9.56 7.47
C GLU A 292 22.04 10.12 7.17
N ILE A 293 21.37 10.69 8.18
CA ILE A 293 20.04 11.31 8.02
C ILE A 293 20.11 12.49 7.06
N ASN A 294 21.10 13.38 7.25
CA ASN A 294 21.25 14.58 6.42
C ASN A 294 21.55 14.25 4.96
N LYS A 295 22.31 13.19 4.69
CA LYS A 295 22.59 12.73 3.32
C LYS A 295 21.31 12.26 2.63
N VAL A 296 20.57 11.36 3.26
CA VAL A 296 19.32 10.82 2.69
C VAL A 296 18.29 11.93 2.50
N LYS A 297 18.17 12.83 3.48
CA LYS A 297 17.33 14.02 3.38
C LYS A 297 17.70 14.90 2.18
N ALA A 298 18.98 15.23 2.02
CA ALA A 298 19.44 16.06 0.92
C ALA A 298 19.15 15.42 -0.45
N ASP A 299 19.36 14.11 -0.57
CA ASP A 299 19.08 13.36 -1.79
C ASP A 299 17.58 13.45 -2.16
N VAL A 300 16.67 13.23 -1.20
CA VAL A 300 15.22 13.32 -1.43
C VAL A 300 14.79 14.74 -1.81
N LEU A 301 15.33 15.78 -1.15
CA LEU A 301 14.99 17.17 -1.47
C LEU A 301 15.44 17.55 -2.90
N VAL A 302 16.60 17.06 -3.35
CA VAL A 302 17.08 17.26 -4.74
C VAL A 302 16.16 16.54 -5.73
N GLU A 303 15.79 15.28 -5.47
CA GLU A 303 14.86 14.51 -6.31
C GLU A 303 13.51 15.22 -6.46
N LEU A 304 12.94 15.72 -5.35
CA LEU A 304 11.70 16.51 -5.35
C LEU A 304 11.83 17.81 -6.16
N GLU A 305 12.95 18.51 -6.05
CA GLU A 305 13.18 19.75 -6.81
C GLU A 305 13.22 19.47 -8.32
N GLU A 306 13.91 18.41 -8.74
CA GLU A 306 13.94 17.99 -10.14
C GLU A 306 12.55 17.59 -10.66
N LEU A 307 11.79 16.84 -9.86
CA LEU A 307 10.42 16.46 -10.18
C LEU A 307 9.54 17.70 -10.41
N PHE A 308 9.62 18.69 -9.51
CA PHE A 308 8.80 19.90 -9.58
C PHE A 308 9.16 20.84 -10.72
N ARG A 309 10.38 20.71 -11.27
CA ARG A 309 10.81 21.41 -12.48
C ARG A 309 10.28 20.75 -13.75
N LYS A 310 10.17 19.42 -13.77
CA LYS A 310 9.70 18.64 -14.94
C LYS A 310 8.18 18.64 -15.07
N ASN A 311 7.47 18.58 -13.94
CA ASN A 311 6.03 18.37 -13.91
C ASN A 311 5.20 19.66 -13.89
N SER A 312 3.96 19.55 -14.37
CA SER A 312 2.98 20.64 -14.32
C SER A 312 2.61 21.01 -12.87
N ARG A 313 2.03 22.21 -12.68
CA ARG A 313 1.53 22.62 -11.35
C ARG A 313 0.45 21.68 -10.79
N TYR A 314 -0.31 21.00 -11.66
CA TYR A 314 -1.38 20.09 -11.24
C TYR A 314 -0.78 18.82 -10.64
N VAL A 315 0.16 18.20 -11.37
CA VAL A 315 0.88 17.00 -10.89
C VAL A 315 1.65 17.31 -9.62
N ASN A 316 2.35 18.46 -9.56
CA ASN A 316 3.05 18.88 -8.35
C ASN A 316 2.11 19.05 -7.15
N ARG A 317 0.88 19.54 -7.35
CA ARG A 317 -0.12 19.64 -6.27
C ARG A 317 -0.60 18.26 -5.81
N GLY A 318 -0.81 17.32 -6.72
CA GLY A 318 -1.14 15.94 -6.37
C GLY A 318 -0.04 15.27 -5.54
N VAL A 319 1.22 15.43 -5.96
CA VAL A 319 2.39 14.97 -5.21
C VAL A 319 2.43 15.59 -3.81
N ILE A 320 2.25 16.91 -3.70
CA ILE A 320 2.23 17.59 -2.39
C ILE A 320 1.10 17.04 -1.51
N ALA A 321 -0.12 16.91 -2.04
CA ALA A 321 -1.27 16.42 -1.28
C ALA A 321 -1.03 15.00 -0.74
N LYS A 322 -0.60 14.08 -1.61
CA LYS A 322 -0.31 12.68 -1.25
C LYS A 322 0.86 12.53 -0.29
N THR A 323 1.89 13.37 -0.44
CA THR A 323 3.05 13.36 0.45
C THR A 323 2.68 13.90 1.84
N LEU A 324 1.92 14.98 1.91
CA LEU A 324 1.52 15.60 3.18
C LEU A 324 0.58 14.74 4.00
N SER A 325 -0.34 14.00 3.37
CA SER A 325 -1.26 13.10 4.08
C SER A 325 -0.53 12.00 4.85
N ASN A 326 0.71 11.68 4.45
CA ASN A 326 1.56 10.67 5.09
C ASN A 326 2.72 11.29 5.89
N LEU A 327 2.76 12.62 6.03
CA LEU A 327 3.84 13.30 6.73
C LEU A 327 3.58 13.28 8.24
N PRO A 328 4.51 12.74 9.06
CA PRO A 328 4.33 12.72 10.51
C PRO A 328 4.22 14.15 11.06
N LEU A 329 3.15 14.41 11.85
CA LEU A 329 3.12 15.47 12.87
C LEU A 329 3.30 16.92 12.37
N PHE A 330 2.97 17.22 11.11
CA PHE A 330 3.08 18.62 10.64
C PHE A 330 1.95 19.52 11.15
N LEU A 331 0.86 18.93 11.65
CA LEU A 331 -0.21 19.61 12.40
C LEU A 331 -0.26 18.98 13.79
N ARG A 332 -0.09 19.79 14.83
CA ARG A 332 0.10 19.37 16.22
C ARG A 332 -1.08 19.70 17.12
N THR A 333 -1.85 20.72 16.78
CA THR A 333 -3.02 21.15 17.57
C THR A 333 -4.28 21.21 16.71
N ASN A 334 -5.44 21.15 17.36
CA ASN A 334 -6.72 21.24 16.68
C ASN A 334 -6.88 22.60 15.96
N GLU A 335 -6.34 23.67 16.55
CA GLU A 335 -6.35 25.00 15.93
C GLU A 335 -5.50 25.04 14.65
N GLU A 336 -4.33 24.39 14.63
CA GLU A 336 -3.51 24.29 13.41
C GLU A 336 -4.24 23.49 12.31
N VAL A 337 -4.99 22.45 12.68
CA VAL A 337 -5.80 21.66 11.75
C VAL A 337 -6.93 22.51 11.16
N GLU A 338 -7.70 23.20 12.00
CA GLU A 338 -8.79 24.08 11.57
C GLU A 338 -8.28 25.22 10.68
N GLU A 339 -7.19 25.88 11.09
CA GLU A 339 -6.58 26.94 10.30
C GLU A 339 -6.08 26.42 8.95
N TYR A 340 -5.49 25.23 8.90
CA TYR A 340 -5.03 24.63 7.65
C TYR A 340 -6.17 24.32 6.69
N ILE A 341 -7.25 23.68 7.17
CA ILE A 341 -8.44 23.36 6.36
C ILE A 341 -9.07 24.65 5.85
N GLN A 342 -9.33 25.60 6.74
CA GLN A 342 -9.98 26.87 6.39
C GLN A 342 -9.16 27.65 5.36
N ASN A 343 -7.84 27.77 5.56
CA ASN A 343 -6.96 28.45 4.62
C ASN A 343 -6.91 27.75 3.26
N SER A 344 -6.90 26.41 3.23
CA SER A 344 -6.87 25.63 1.98
C SER A 344 -8.12 25.88 1.13
N LEU A 345 -9.30 25.95 1.76
CA LEU A 345 -10.56 26.22 1.08
C LEU A 345 -10.70 27.70 0.68
N THR A 346 -10.48 28.63 1.61
CA THR A 346 -10.66 30.07 1.37
C THR A 346 -9.68 30.65 0.35
N GLN A 347 -8.43 30.16 0.30
CA GLN A 347 -7.44 30.59 -0.68
C GLN A 347 -7.61 29.90 -2.04
N CYS A 348 -8.49 28.91 -2.15
CA CYS A 348 -8.82 28.26 -3.42
C CYS A 348 -9.77 29.13 -4.26
N ARG A 349 -9.22 29.74 -5.32
CA ARG A 349 -9.98 30.55 -6.28
C ARG A 349 -10.47 29.76 -7.51
N ASP A 350 -9.94 28.56 -7.73
CA ASP A 350 -10.42 27.67 -8.80
C ASP A 350 -11.66 26.93 -8.27
N LEU A 351 -12.84 27.32 -8.76
CA LEU A 351 -14.11 26.75 -8.30
C LEU A 351 -14.19 25.25 -8.61
N ALA A 352 -13.64 24.79 -9.74
CA ALA A 352 -13.68 23.37 -10.07
C ALA A 352 -12.79 22.54 -9.13
N GLU A 353 -11.58 23.02 -8.85
CA GLU A 353 -10.69 22.38 -7.88
C GLU A 353 -11.33 22.36 -6.49
N LYS A 354 -11.97 23.46 -6.08
CA LYS A 354 -12.67 23.56 -4.79
C LYS A 354 -13.83 22.58 -4.72
N THR A 355 -14.73 22.58 -5.70
CA THR A 355 -15.89 21.68 -5.77
C THR A 355 -15.47 20.21 -5.74
N ALA A 356 -14.48 19.82 -6.56
CA ALA A 356 -13.96 18.45 -6.56
C ALA A 356 -13.41 18.05 -5.19
N SER A 357 -12.59 18.91 -4.58
CA SER A 357 -11.99 18.62 -3.27
C SER A 357 -13.06 18.44 -2.19
N ILE A 358 -14.10 19.27 -2.20
CA ILE A 358 -15.21 19.16 -1.23
C ILE A 358 -16.01 17.88 -1.45
N ASN A 359 -16.37 17.57 -2.70
CA ASN A 359 -17.13 16.36 -3.02
C ASN A 359 -16.38 15.09 -2.58
N MET A 360 -15.07 15.02 -2.85
CA MET A 360 -14.24 13.88 -2.45
C MET A 360 -14.11 13.76 -0.94
N ILE A 361 -14.02 14.89 -0.23
CA ILE A 361 -13.97 14.90 1.23
C ILE A 361 -15.32 14.46 1.83
N GLN A 362 -16.44 14.97 1.31
CA GLN A 362 -17.77 14.61 1.79
C GLN A 362 -18.09 13.12 1.60
N ALA A 363 -17.58 12.50 0.54
CA ALA A 363 -17.73 11.07 0.29
C ALA A 363 -17.15 10.17 1.41
N PHE A 364 -16.35 10.70 2.34
CA PHE A 364 -15.85 9.93 3.49
C PHE A 364 -16.88 9.72 4.61
N TRP A 365 -17.99 10.45 4.59
CA TRP A 365 -19.05 10.37 5.61
C TRP A 365 -20.47 10.46 5.05
N GLU A 366 -20.62 10.34 3.73
CA GLU A 366 -21.87 9.93 3.10
C GLU A 366 -22.10 8.43 3.31
#